data_AF-A0A257V7D1-F1
#
_entry.id   AF-A0A257V7D1-F1
#
_cell.length_a   1.000
_cell.length_b   1.000
_cell.length_c   1.000
_cell.angle_alpha   90.00
_cell.angle_beta   90.00
_cell.angle_gamma   90.00
#
_symmetry.space_group_name_H-M   'P 1'
#
loop_
_entity.id
_entity.type
_entity.pdbx_description
1 polymer ?
#
loop_
_entity_poly.entity_id
_entity_poly.type
_entity_poly.pdbx_seq_one_letter_code
_entity_poly.pdbx_strand_id
1 'polypeptide(L)'
;MQADTAVEPTIARETYPLSAIQGDANVLICPDLESANIAYKLLWRLAKVEAIGPILCGVKAAVHVLQRGVEVPDIVNMAAMCVLKAQNIAAGKLEKPAAKPAKRSSAKK
;
A
#
# COMPACT_ATOMS: atom_id res chain seq x y z
N MET A 1 10.65 0.07 12.57
CA MET A 1 9.55 0.76 13.26
C MET A 1 8.50 -0.28 13.60
N GLN A 2 7.98 -0.28 14.82
CA GLN A 2 6.87 -1.16 15.22
C GLN A 2 5.53 -0.56 14.75
N ALA A 3 4.47 -1.38 14.69
CA ALA A 3 3.20 -0.96 14.13
C ALA A 3 2.51 0.14 14.97
N ASP A 4 2.52 0.00 16.30
CA ASP A 4 2.05 1.01 17.25
C ASP A 4 2.78 2.35 17.07
N THR A 5 4.10 2.30 16.95
CA THR A 5 4.93 3.48 16.72
C THR A 5 4.63 4.16 15.38
N ALA A 6 4.19 3.40 14.38
CA ALA A 6 3.86 3.94 13.07
C ALA A 6 2.52 4.70 13.05
N VAL A 7 1.57 4.35 13.93
CA VAL A 7 0.19 4.85 13.91
C VAL A 7 -0.22 5.66 15.15
N GLU A 8 0.62 5.69 16.19
CA GLU A 8 0.38 6.47 17.41
C GLU A 8 1.40 7.62 17.52
N PRO A 9 0.98 8.88 17.34
CA PRO A 9 1.87 10.04 17.36
C PRO A 9 2.65 10.20 18.66
N THR A 10 2.09 9.79 19.79
CA THR A 10 2.73 9.90 21.11
C THR A 10 3.98 9.03 21.16
N ILE A 11 3.86 7.75 20.79
CA ILE A 11 4.96 6.77 20.77
C ILE A 11 6.00 7.13 19.71
N ALA A 12 5.56 7.62 18.55
CA ALA A 12 6.43 8.01 17.45
C ALA A 12 7.40 9.14 17.83
N ARG A 13 6.89 10.20 18.47
CA ARG A 13 7.69 11.36 18.89
C ARG A 13 8.71 11.00 19.97
N GLU A 14 8.36 10.09 20.87
CA GLU A 14 9.24 9.63 21.94
C GLU A 14 10.34 8.70 21.42
N THR A 15 9.99 7.73 20.57
CA THR A 15 10.89 6.62 20.19
C THR A 15 11.67 6.92 18.91
N TYR A 16 11.10 7.68 17.97
CA TYR A 16 11.70 8.01 16.67
C TYR A 16 11.55 9.51 16.31
N PRO A 17 12.13 10.42 17.11
CA PRO A 17 11.98 11.88 16.89
C PRO A 17 12.54 12.36 15.54
N LEU A 18 13.47 11.62 14.93
CA LEU A 18 14.08 11.96 13.64
C LEU A 18 13.33 11.38 12.44
N SER A 19 12.28 10.60 12.65
CA SER A 19 11.47 10.02 11.58
C SER A 19 10.63 11.10 10.89
N ALA A 20 10.46 10.99 9.56
CA ALA A 20 9.48 11.79 8.83
C ALA A 20 8.03 11.33 9.11
N ILE A 21 7.85 10.06 9.51
CA ILE A 21 6.58 9.48 9.92
C ILE A 21 6.47 9.65 11.44
N GLN A 22 5.42 10.35 11.88
CA GLN A 22 5.23 10.77 13.28
C GLN A 22 3.89 10.26 13.82
N GLY A 23 3.62 8.97 13.62
CA GLY A 23 2.36 8.31 14.00
C GLY A 23 1.24 8.49 12.98
N ASP A 24 1.56 8.97 11.78
CA ASP A 24 0.64 9.27 10.69
C ASP A 24 0.80 8.30 9.50
N ALA A 25 1.34 7.09 9.75
CA ALA A 25 1.50 6.11 8.70
C ALA A 25 0.14 5.69 8.12
N ASN A 26 -0.01 5.89 6.81
CA ASN A 26 -1.17 5.48 6.03
C ASN A 26 -0.91 4.22 5.17
N VAL A 27 0.36 3.82 5.03
CA VAL A 27 0.78 2.63 4.29
C VAL A 27 1.68 1.79 5.20
N LEU A 28 1.29 0.54 5.41
CA LEU A 28 2.04 -0.43 6.19
C LEU A 28 2.66 -1.47 5.26
N ILE A 29 3.99 -1.53 5.25
CA ILE A 29 4.74 -2.54 4.50
C ILE A 29 5.18 -3.62 5.49
N CYS A 30 4.65 -4.82 5.32
CA CYS A 30 4.99 -5.97 6.15
C CYS A 30 6.27 -6.66 5.65
N PRO A 31 7.07 -7.28 6.53
CA PRO A 31 8.32 -7.95 6.17
C PRO A 31 8.13 -9.20 5.32
N ASP A 32 6.99 -9.89 5.45
CA ASP A 32 6.67 -11.12 4.74
C ASP A 32 5.15 -11.29 4.53
N LEU A 33 4.79 -12.35 3.80
CA LEU A 33 3.39 -12.66 3.48
C LEU A 33 2.60 -13.09 4.72
N GLU A 34 3.21 -13.76 5.69
CA GLU A 34 2.53 -14.28 6.87
C GLU A 34 2.11 -13.15 7.81
N SER A 35 3.05 -12.25 8.13
CA SER A 35 2.79 -11.03 8.89
C SER A 35 1.73 -10.15 8.22
N ALA A 36 1.80 -9.97 6.90
CA ALA A 36 0.77 -9.26 6.14
C ALA A 36 -0.60 -9.94 6.27
N ASN A 37 -0.66 -11.24 6.01
CA ASN A 37 -1.90 -12.03 6.04
C ASN A 37 -2.58 -12.01 7.41
N ILE A 38 -1.79 -12.12 8.48
CA ILE A 38 -2.28 -12.06 9.84
C ILE A 38 -2.79 -10.65 10.15
N ALA A 39 -1.98 -9.63 9.90
CA ALA A 39 -2.31 -8.24 10.24
C ALA A 39 -3.60 -7.77 9.55
N TYR A 40 -3.73 -7.94 8.23
CA TYR A 40 -4.92 -7.44 7.53
C TYR A 40 -6.19 -8.22 7.92
N LYS A 41 -6.11 -9.54 8.15
CA LYS A 41 -7.28 -10.33 8.59
C LYS A 41 -7.71 -9.97 10.01
N LEU A 42 -6.76 -9.70 10.91
CA LEU A 42 -7.07 -9.22 12.26
C LEU A 42 -7.75 -7.85 12.20
N LEU A 43 -7.22 -6.90 11.41
CA LEU A 43 -7.86 -5.60 11.20
C LEU A 43 -9.29 -5.77 10.66
N TRP A 44 -9.46 -6.55 9.60
CA TRP A 44 -10.78 -6.81 9.01
C TRP A 44 -11.78 -7.38 10.03
N ARG A 45 -11.39 -8.43 10.77
CA ARG A 45 -12.31 -9.14 11.67
C ARG A 45 -12.53 -8.45 13.02
N LEU A 46 -11.49 -7.83 13.59
CA LEU A 46 -11.55 -7.25 14.93
C LEU A 46 -11.88 -5.75 14.90
N ALA A 47 -11.30 -4.99 13.97
CA ALA A 47 -11.51 -3.55 13.89
C ALA A 47 -12.80 -3.17 13.13
N LYS A 48 -13.54 -4.16 12.61
CA LYS A 48 -14.79 -3.97 11.84
C LYS A 48 -14.61 -3.01 10.66
N VAL A 49 -13.44 -3.03 10.05
CA VAL A 49 -13.12 -2.25 8.85
C VAL A 49 -13.40 -3.07 7.60
N GLU A 50 -13.70 -2.39 6.49
CA GLU A 50 -13.84 -3.02 5.19
C GLU A 50 -12.45 -3.30 4.58
N ALA A 51 -12.25 -4.50 4.05
CA ALA A 51 -11.03 -4.89 3.38
C ALA A 51 -11.29 -5.11 1.90
N ILE A 52 -10.74 -4.24 1.05
CA ILE A 52 -10.84 -4.36 -0.41
C ILE A 52 -9.56 -5.00 -0.95
N GLY A 53 -9.66 -6.19 -1.52
CA GLY A 53 -8.52 -6.87 -2.13
C GLY A 53 -8.69 -8.39 -2.24
N PRO A 54 -7.63 -9.10 -2.67
CA PRO A 54 -6.26 -8.62 -2.91
C PRO A 54 -6.11 -7.85 -4.24
N ILE A 55 -5.39 -6.72 -4.21
CA ILE A 55 -5.09 -5.92 -5.41
C ILE A 55 -3.70 -6.30 -5.94
N LEU A 56 -3.64 -6.70 -7.20
CA LEU A 56 -2.37 -7.04 -7.88
C LEU A 56 -1.64 -5.80 -8.40
N CYS A 57 -0.48 -5.54 -7.80
CA CYS A 57 0.45 -4.48 -8.19
C CYS A 57 1.60 -5.03 -9.06
N GLY A 58 2.24 -4.17 -9.86
CA GLY A 58 3.43 -4.51 -10.66
C GLY A 58 3.16 -5.21 -12.01
N VAL A 59 1.95 -5.69 -12.26
CA VAL A 59 1.57 -6.28 -13.56
C VAL A 59 1.21 -5.18 -14.56
N LYS A 60 1.77 -5.23 -15.77
CA LYS A 60 1.49 -4.32 -16.91
C LYS A 60 0.14 -4.53 -17.60
N ALA A 61 -0.81 -5.17 -16.91
CA ALA A 61 -2.14 -5.47 -17.42
C ALA A 61 -3.18 -5.20 -16.33
N ALA A 62 -4.39 -4.84 -16.77
CA ALA A 62 -5.55 -4.64 -15.90
C ALA A 62 -6.17 -6.00 -15.58
N VAL A 63 -5.57 -6.71 -14.62
CA VAL A 63 -6.00 -8.03 -14.19
C VAL A 63 -5.88 -8.14 -12.68
N HIS A 64 -6.90 -8.72 -12.05
CA HIS A 64 -6.94 -9.02 -10.62
C HIS A 64 -7.50 -10.43 -10.40
N VAL A 65 -7.14 -11.05 -9.28
CA VAL A 65 -7.60 -12.39 -8.91
C VAL A 65 -8.51 -12.27 -7.70
N LEU A 66 -9.69 -12.89 -7.79
CA LEU A 66 -10.65 -12.94 -6.70
C LEU A 66 -10.47 -14.23 -5.90
N GLN A 67 -10.77 -14.16 -4.61
CA GLN A 67 -10.83 -15.35 -3.77
C GLN A 67 -12.15 -16.09 -4.02
N ARG A 68 -12.18 -17.38 -3.70
CA ARG A 68 -13.42 -18.17 -3.74
C ARG A 68 -14.31 -17.75 -2.57
N GLY A 69 -15.62 -17.61 -2.82
CA GLY A 69 -16.58 -17.22 -1.78
C GLY A 69 -16.55 -15.74 -1.41
N VAL A 70 -16.08 -14.87 -2.31
CA VAL A 70 -16.23 -13.42 -2.15
C VAL A 70 -17.68 -12.99 -2.39
N GLU A 71 -18.10 -11.93 -1.69
CA GLU A 71 -19.46 -11.41 -1.81
C GLU A 71 -19.60 -10.54 -3.06
N VAL A 72 -20.85 -10.33 -3.50
CA VAL A 72 -21.14 -9.48 -4.68
C VAL A 72 -20.50 -8.08 -4.59
N PRO A 73 -20.52 -7.37 -3.45
CA PRO A 73 -19.86 -6.06 -3.34
C PRO A 73 -18.36 -6.11 -3.61
N ASP A 74 -17.66 -7.16 -3.17
CA ASP A 74 -16.22 -7.32 -3.40
C ASP A 74 -15.92 -7.48 -4.89
N ILE A 75 -16.76 -8.23 -5.61
CA ILE A 75 -16.64 -8.42 -7.06
C ILE A 75 -16.79 -7.07 -7.78
N VAL A 76 -17.80 -6.27 -7.40
CA VAL A 76 -18.05 -4.95 -7.98
C VAL A 76 -16.89 -3.99 -7.70
N ASN A 77 -16.41 -3.95 -6.45
CA ASN A 77 -15.27 -3.12 -6.04
C ASN A 77 -14.01 -3.48 -6.83
N MET A 78 -13.72 -4.77 -6.97
CA MET A 78 -12.56 -5.23 -7.73
C MET A 78 -12.68 -4.99 -9.24
N ALA A 79 -13.88 -5.10 -9.80
CA ALA A 79 -14.13 -4.74 -11.20
C ALA A 79 -13.91 -3.25 -11.44
N ALA A 80 -14.38 -2.38 -10.54
CA ALA A 80 -14.14 -0.94 -10.62
C ALA A 80 -12.65 -0.60 -10.57
N MET A 81 -11.89 -1.23 -9.66
CA MET A 81 -10.43 -1.08 -9.59
C MET A 81 -9.74 -1.54 -10.87
N CYS A 82 -10.20 -2.65 -11.46
CA CYS A 82 -9.68 -3.16 -12.73
C CYS A 82 -9.90 -2.18 -13.88
N VAL A 83 -11.11 -1.62 -14.01
CA VAL A 83 -11.45 -0.62 -15.03
C VAL A 83 -10.59 0.63 -14.88
N LEU A 84 -10.41 1.13 -13.65
CA LEU A 84 -9.55 2.27 -13.38
C LEU A 84 -8.10 1.99 -13.81
N LYS A 85 -7.58 0.79 -13.53
CA LYS A 85 -6.25 0.38 -13.97
C LYS A 85 -6.17 0.34 -15.50
N ALA A 86 -7.18 -0.20 -16.19
CA ALA A 86 -7.23 -0.24 -17.64
C ALA A 86 -7.21 1.16 -18.27
N GLN A 87 -8.00 2.10 -17.73
CA GLN A 87 -8.03 3.49 -18.18
C GLN A 87 -6.66 4.18 -18.00
N ASN A 88 -5.99 3.93 -16.88
CA ASN A 88 -4.66 4.48 -16.62
C ASN A 88 -3.57 3.91 -17.54
N ILE A 89 -3.68 2.63 -17.91
CA ILE A 89 -2.81 1.99 -18.91
C ILE A 89 -3.06 2.63 -20.28
N ALA A 90 -4.33 2.72 -20.71
CA ALA A 90 -4.69 3.33 -22.00
C ALA A 90 -4.26 4.80 -22.12
N ALA A 91 -4.30 5.54 -21.00
CA ALA A 91 -3.86 6.94 -20.94
C ALA A 91 -2.33 7.12 -20.80
N GLY A 92 -1.53 6.04 -20.77
CA GLY A 92 -0.07 6.10 -20.61
C GLY A 92 0.40 6.64 -19.25
N LYS A 93 -0.48 6.71 -18.24
CA LYS A 93 -0.20 7.34 -16.94
C LYS A 93 0.66 6.48 -16.02
N LEU A 94 0.73 5.17 -16.27
CA LEU A 94 1.47 4.20 -15.45
C LEU A 94 2.91 3.94 -15.94
N GLU A 95 3.37 4.61 -17.01
CA GLU A 95 4.68 4.37 -17.64
C GLU A 95 5.81 5.30 -17.17
N LYS A 96 5.60 6.19 -16.19
CA LYS A 96 6.71 7.03 -15.69
C LYS A 96 7.46 6.29 -14.57
N PRO A 97 8.61 5.64 -14.82
CA PRO A 97 9.52 5.31 -13.74
C PRO A 97 9.92 6.63 -13.06
N ALA A 98 9.88 6.62 -11.73
CA ALA A 98 10.33 7.72 -10.90
C ALA A 98 11.75 8.14 -11.30
N ALA A 99 11.99 9.45 -11.21
CA ALA A 99 13.14 10.19 -11.70
C ALA A 99 14.52 9.52 -11.52
N LYS A 100 15.39 9.75 -12.50
CA LYS A 100 16.84 9.50 -12.44
C LYS A 100 17.40 9.91 -11.07
N PRO A 101 18.27 9.11 -10.42
CA PRO A 101 18.97 9.58 -9.23
C PRO A 101 19.75 10.84 -9.58
N ALA A 102 19.51 11.89 -8.80
CA ALA A 102 20.17 13.18 -8.93
C ALA A 102 21.68 12.97 -9.02
N LYS A 103 22.30 13.50 -10.08
CA LYS A 103 23.75 13.64 -10.17
C LYS A 103 24.21 14.38 -8.91
N ARG A 104 24.86 13.69 -7.96
CA ARG A 104 25.70 14.35 -6.95
C ARG A 104 26.95 14.84 -7.69
N SER A 105 26.78 15.98 -8.36
CA SER A 105 27.87 16.81 -8.84
C SER A 105 28.47 17.53 -7.63
N SER A 106 29.67 17.11 -7.25
CA SER A 106 30.79 17.98 -6.85
C SER A 106 30.55 19.10 -5.82
N ALA A 107 31.07 18.91 -4.61
CA ALA A 107 31.82 19.93 -3.88
C ALA A 107 32.92 19.21 -3.09
N LYS A 108 34.16 19.13 -3.60
CA LYS A 108 35.25 20.12 -3.49
C LYS A 108 35.89 20.15 -2.09
N LYS A 109 37.17 19.76 -2.10
CA LYS A 109 38.30 20.19 -1.25
C LYS A 109 38.25 19.89 0.24
#